data_AF-A0A8J6G1I8-F1
#
_entry.id   AF-A0A8J6G1I8-F1
#
_cell.length_a   1.000
_cell.length_b   1.000
_cell.length_c   1.000
_cell.angle_alpha   90.00
_cell.angle_beta   90.00
_cell.angle_gamma   90.00
#
_symmetry.space_group_name_H-M   'P 1'
#
loop_
_entity.id
_entity.type
_entity.pdbx_description
1 polymer ?
#
loop_
_entity_poly.entity_id
_entity_poly.type
_entity_poly.pdbx_seq_one_letter_code
_entity_poly.pdbx_strand_id
1 'polypeptide(L)'
;MGSKYSRSLRCCLPLWAFVLQVAFIILFFFISYDTPRVDQKLMETYQVFQDLTLMAALGFGFLSSSFRRHSWSSVAFNLFILALGVQGSILLERFLSWPFLQDVAINLFSIRTATVSTIPVLISAGAVLGKANLVQLAVMVLMEAAAFRAVRLVDKKVFHMEDHIIAMHGHVFGAYFGLLVAWCLSRGVGEKAQTEKAQMATSSSLFAMLGKDERAG
;
A
#
# COMPACT_ATOMS: atom_id res chain seq x y z
N MET A 1 38.74 -16.73 -9.48
CA MET A 1 37.42 -16.68 -10.14
C MET A 1 36.49 -15.83 -9.29
N GLY A 2 36.40 -14.53 -9.60
CA GLY A 2 35.61 -13.57 -8.83
C GLY A 2 34.15 -13.56 -9.27
N SER A 3 33.26 -13.67 -8.30
CA SER A 3 31.80 -13.61 -8.46
C SER A 3 31.36 -12.38 -9.26
N LYS A 4 30.68 -12.58 -10.40
CA LYS A 4 29.93 -11.55 -11.13
C LYS A 4 28.68 -11.19 -10.33
N TYR A 5 28.79 -10.25 -9.40
CA TYR A 5 27.62 -9.61 -8.77
C TYR A 5 27.51 -8.16 -9.23
N SER A 6 26.40 -7.82 -9.90
CA SER A 6 26.14 -6.48 -10.41
C SER A 6 26.00 -5.47 -9.26
N ARG A 7 26.99 -4.60 -9.13
CA ARG A 7 27.04 -3.50 -8.16
C ARG A 7 26.07 -2.35 -8.51
N SER A 8 25.41 -2.37 -9.67
CA SER A 8 24.62 -1.23 -10.20
C SER A 8 23.21 -1.11 -9.62
N LEU A 9 22.63 -2.18 -9.04
CA LEU A 9 21.26 -2.14 -8.53
C LEU A 9 21.11 -1.39 -7.20
N ARG A 10 22.14 -1.34 -6.34
CA ARG A 10 22.06 -0.65 -5.03
C ARG A 10 21.97 0.87 -5.13
N CYS A 11 22.49 1.47 -6.20
CA CYS A 11 22.43 2.92 -6.42
C CYS A 11 21.23 3.30 -7.31
N CYS A 12 20.84 2.42 -8.23
CA CYS A 12 19.71 2.63 -9.13
C CYS A 12 18.37 2.61 -8.38
N LEU A 13 18.18 1.68 -7.44
CA LEU A 13 16.94 1.56 -6.65
C LEU A 13 16.55 2.82 -5.86
N PRO A 14 17.43 3.44 -5.05
CA PRO A 14 17.09 4.68 -4.35
C PRO A 14 16.90 5.84 -5.34
N LEU A 15 17.58 5.83 -6.49
CA LEU A 15 17.43 6.87 -7.50
C LEU A 15 16.05 6.81 -8.16
N TRP A 16 15.54 5.63 -8.51
CA TRP A 16 14.16 5.47 -9.01
C TRP A 16 13.11 5.88 -7.99
N ALA A 17 13.28 5.49 -6.73
CA ALA A 17 12.37 5.90 -5.65
C ALA A 17 12.41 7.42 -5.44
N PHE A 18 13.59 8.03 -5.51
CA PHE A 18 13.77 9.48 -5.40
C PHE A 18 13.10 10.21 -6.57
N VAL A 19 13.30 9.76 -7.81
CA VAL A 19 12.65 10.32 -9.00
C VAL A 19 11.13 10.22 -8.88
N LEU A 20 10.61 9.07 -8.45
CA LEU A 20 9.17 8.88 -8.22
C LEU A 20 8.63 9.86 -7.15
N GLN A 21 9.37 10.04 -6.05
CA GLN A 21 8.95 10.96 -4.98
C GLN A 21 8.99 12.42 -5.42
N VAL A 22 10.02 12.83 -6.18
CA VAL A 22 10.12 14.17 -6.76
C VAL A 22 8.96 14.41 -7.74
N ALA A 23 8.62 13.43 -8.58
CA ALA A 23 7.47 13.52 -9.46
C ALA A 23 6.16 13.73 -8.68
N PHE A 24 5.96 13.00 -7.58
CA PHE A 24 4.81 13.23 -6.71
C PHE A 24 4.80 14.64 -6.10
N ILE A 25 5.91 15.12 -5.56
CA ILE A 25 5.98 16.47 -4.98
C ILE A 25 5.58 17.53 -6.01
N ILE A 26 6.11 17.42 -7.24
CA ILE A 26 5.75 18.33 -8.33
C ILE A 26 4.25 18.23 -8.64
N LEU A 27 3.70 17.03 -8.76
CA LEU A 27 2.27 16.84 -9.03
C LEU A 27 1.38 17.41 -7.92
N PHE A 28 1.74 17.22 -6.66
CA PHE A 28 1.01 17.76 -5.50
C PHE A 28 1.14 19.27 -5.35
N PHE A 29 2.25 19.87 -5.79
CA PHE A 29 2.43 21.34 -5.77
C PHE A 29 1.35 22.08 -6.58
N PHE A 30 0.88 21.48 -7.68
CA PHE A 30 -0.18 22.04 -8.53
C PHE A 30 -1.60 21.73 -8.01
N ILE A 31 -1.74 21.17 -6.81
CA ILE A 31 -3.03 20.80 -6.23
C ILE A 31 -3.50 21.86 -5.24
N SER A 32 -4.72 22.36 -5.47
CA SER A 32 -5.45 23.17 -4.49
C SER A 32 -5.88 22.34 -3.29
N TYR A 33 -5.60 22.85 -2.10
CA TYR A 33 -6.01 22.28 -0.81
C TYR A 33 -7.18 23.07 -0.26
N ASP A 34 -8.16 22.35 0.29
CA ASP A 34 -9.27 23.00 0.99
C ASP A 34 -8.80 23.48 2.38
N THR A 35 -9.17 24.69 2.78
CA THR A 35 -8.86 25.18 4.13
C THR A 35 -9.74 24.48 5.16
N PRO A 36 -9.17 23.68 6.08
CA PRO A 36 -9.98 22.92 7.03
C PRO A 36 -10.67 23.87 8.00
N ARG A 37 -12.01 23.81 8.03
CA ARG A 37 -12.80 24.43 9.10
C ARG A 37 -12.86 23.46 10.27
N VAL A 38 -12.49 23.93 11.46
CA VAL A 38 -12.48 23.10 12.68
C VAL A 38 -13.92 22.87 13.11
N ASP A 39 -14.50 21.78 12.59
CA ASP A 39 -15.83 21.30 12.93
C ASP A 39 -15.75 19.93 13.63
N GLN A 40 -16.79 19.55 14.39
CA GLN A 40 -16.87 18.25 15.07
C GLN A 40 -16.67 17.07 14.10
N LYS A 41 -17.22 17.18 12.89
CA LYS A 41 -17.08 16.18 11.82
C LYS A 41 -15.63 16.02 11.34
N LEU A 42 -14.85 17.10 11.35
CA LEU A 42 -13.42 17.05 11.02
C LEU A 42 -12.65 16.29 12.09
N MET A 43 -13.01 16.48 13.36
CA MET A 43 -12.35 15.83 14.49
C MET A 43 -12.64 14.33 14.54
N GLU A 44 -13.89 13.92 14.30
CA GLU A 44 -14.26 12.51 14.14
C GLU A 44 -13.52 11.86 12.95
N THR A 45 -13.44 12.56 11.81
CA THR A 45 -12.72 12.05 10.63
C THR A 45 -11.22 11.93 10.89
N TYR A 46 -10.65 12.84 11.68
CA TYR A 46 -9.24 12.82 12.06
C TYR A 46 -8.90 11.63 12.96
N GLN A 47 -9.72 11.36 13.97
CA GLN A 47 -9.55 10.20 14.85
C GLN A 47 -9.60 8.90 14.04
N VAL A 48 -10.62 8.73 13.20
CA VAL A 48 -10.74 7.53 12.33
C VAL A 48 -9.55 7.41 11.38
N PHE A 49 -9.03 8.53 10.85
CA PHE A 49 -7.84 8.52 10.01
C PHE A 49 -6.58 8.08 10.77
N GLN A 50 -6.39 8.54 12.02
CA GLN A 50 -5.28 8.12 12.86
C GLN A 50 -5.34 6.61 13.13
N ASP A 51 -6.49 6.10 13.56
CA ASP A 51 -6.68 4.68 13.85
C ASP A 51 -6.43 3.81 12.60
N LEU A 52 -6.95 4.24 11.45
CA LEU A 52 -6.77 3.55 10.18
C LEU A 52 -5.30 3.54 9.73
N THR A 53 -4.60 4.67 9.91
CA THR A 53 -3.19 4.80 9.55
C THR A 53 -2.31 4.00 10.50
N LEU A 54 -2.65 3.95 11.80
CA LEU A 54 -1.97 3.15 12.79
C LEU A 54 -2.10 1.66 12.48
N MET A 55 -3.33 1.20 12.22
CA MET A 55 -3.60 -0.18 11.77
C MET A 55 -2.86 -0.51 10.47
N ALA A 56 -2.86 0.40 9.49
CA ALA A 56 -2.17 0.22 8.22
C ALA A 56 -0.64 0.16 8.40
N ALA A 57 -0.07 1.06 9.20
CA ALA A 57 1.37 1.21 9.37
C ALA A 57 1.96 0.15 10.31
N LEU A 58 1.41 0.04 11.52
CA LEU A 58 1.89 -0.85 12.58
C LEU A 58 1.24 -2.22 12.49
N GLY A 59 -0.09 -2.31 12.35
CA GLY A 59 -0.80 -3.58 12.23
C GLY A 59 -0.24 -4.45 11.10
N PHE A 60 -0.34 -3.99 9.84
CA PHE A 60 0.21 -4.75 8.71
C PHE A 60 1.74 -4.80 8.71
N GLY A 61 2.43 -3.78 9.22
CA GLY A 61 3.89 -3.72 9.27
C GLY A 61 4.50 -4.77 10.20
N PHE A 62 3.94 -4.91 11.41
CA PHE A 62 4.38 -5.90 12.40
C PHE A 62 3.90 -7.32 12.08
N LEU A 63 2.71 -7.49 11.49
CA LEU A 63 2.27 -8.79 10.95
C LEU A 63 3.25 -9.30 9.88
N SER A 64 3.62 -8.42 8.95
CA SER A 64 4.60 -8.69 7.90
C SER A 64 6.02 -8.94 8.45
N SER A 65 6.34 -8.36 9.60
CA SER A 65 7.61 -8.54 10.31
C SER A 65 7.76 -9.93 10.95
N SER A 66 6.73 -10.77 10.96
CA SER A 66 6.78 -12.14 11.49
C SER A 66 7.63 -13.13 10.64
N PHE A 67 8.26 -12.69 9.55
CA PHE A 67 9.17 -13.54 8.79
C PHE A 67 10.64 -13.44 9.27
N ARG A 68 11.26 -14.61 9.50
CA ARG A 68 12.49 -14.89 10.27
C ARG A 68 13.71 -13.97 10.10
N ARG A 69 13.84 -13.28 8.95
CA ARG A 69 15.12 -12.68 8.53
C ARG A 69 15.03 -11.23 8.05
N HIS A 70 13.84 -10.59 8.11
CA HIS A 70 13.62 -9.25 7.57
C HIS A 70 12.73 -8.33 8.42
N SER A 71 12.64 -8.54 9.74
CA SER A 71 11.74 -7.80 10.64
C SER A 71 11.82 -6.26 10.51
N TRP A 72 13.00 -5.65 10.63
CA TRP A 72 13.17 -4.20 10.49
C TRP A 72 12.92 -3.68 9.06
N SER A 73 13.28 -4.48 8.05
CA SER A 73 13.09 -4.11 6.65
C SER A 73 11.61 -4.19 6.23
N SER A 74 10.85 -5.09 6.86
CA SER A 74 9.42 -5.30 6.59
C SER A 74 8.59 -4.08 6.98
N VAL A 75 8.83 -3.52 8.17
CA VAL A 75 8.12 -2.33 8.63
C VAL A 75 8.42 -1.14 7.70
N ALA A 76 9.68 -0.95 7.32
CA ALA A 76 10.08 0.11 6.38
C ALA A 76 9.42 -0.05 4.99
N PHE A 77 9.35 -1.28 4.46
CA PHE A 77 8.66 -1.53 3.20
C PHE A 77 7.15 -1.30 3.31
N ASN A 78 6.53 -1.67 4.42
CA ASN A 78 5.11 -1.42 4.65
C ASN A 78 4.81 0.09 4.71
N LEU A 79 5.61 0.87 5.44
CA LEU A 79 5.48 2.33 5.48
C LEU A 79 5.68 2.97 4.11
N PHE A 80 6.64 2.48 3.34
CA PHE A 80 6.88 2.94 1.97
C PHE A 80 5.69 2.64 1.05
N ILE A 81 5.15 1.43 1.09
CA ILE A 81 3.95 1.04 0.34
C ILE A 81 2.75 1.89 0.73
N LEU A 82 2.54 2.09 2.03
CA LEU A 82 1.44 2.90 2.54
C LEU A 82 1.53 4.34 2.02
N ALA A 83 2.72 4.95 2.10
CA ALA A 83 2.95 6.30 1.59
C ALA A 83 2.73 6.39 0.07
N LEU A 84 3.31 5.48 -0.70
CA LEU A 84 3.15 5.43 -2.16
C LEU A 84 1.69 5.16 -2.57
N GLY A 85 1.00 4.26 -1.87
CA GLY A 85 -0.37 3.88 -2.17
C GLY A 85 -1.34 5.01 -1.89
N VAL A 86 -1.17 5.74 -0.78
CA VAL A 86 -2.00 6.91 -0.46
C VAL A 86 -1.77 8.02 -1.47
N GLN A 87 -0.50 8.36 -1.74
CA GLN A 87 -0.14 9.40 -2.72
C GLN A 87 -0.65 9.04 -4.13
N GLY A 88 -0.43 7.80 -4.56
CA GLY A 88 -0.89 7.28 -5.84
C GLY A 88 -2.42 7.27 -5.95
N SER A 89 -3.13 6.87 -4.90
CA SER A 89 -4.60 6.82 -4.89
C SER A 89 -5.23 8.21 -5.02
N ILE A 90 -4.69 9.23 -4.33
CA ILE A 90 -5.15 10.62 -4.43
C ILE A 90 -4.92 11.13 -5.87
N LEU A 91 -3.75 10.87 -6.43
CA LEU A 91 -3.43 11.31 -7.79
C LEU A 91 -4.27 10.60 -8.85
N LEU A 92 -4.51 9.30 -8.70
CA LEU A 92 -5.40 8.54 -9.57
C LEU A 92 -6.83 9.05 -9.49
N GLU A 93 -7.32 9.36 -8.29
CA GLU A 93 -8.64 9.97 -8.11
C GLU A 93 -8.75 11.30 -8.85
N ARG A 94 -7.75 12.16 -8.74
CA ARG A 94 -7.70 13.46 -9.41
C ARG A 94 -7.55 13.34 -10.93
N PHE A 95 -6.68 12.46 -11.40
CA PHE A 95 -6.46 12.25 -12.84
C PHE A 95 -7.72 11.71 -13.52
N LEU A 96 -8.45 10.81 -12.85
CA LEU A 96 -9.69 10.25 -13.38
C LEU A 96 -10.88 11.21 -13.26
N SER A 97 -10.86 12.16 -12.31
CA SER A 97 -11.89 13.21 -12.19
C SER A 97 -11.64 14.42 -13.08
N TRP A 98 -10.40 14.63 -13.55
CA TRP A 98 -10.02 15.69 -14.49
C TRP A 98 -10.93 15.82 -15.72
N PRO A 99 -11.26 14.74 -16.47
CA PRO A 99 -12.15 14.85 -17.64
C PRO A 99 -13.60 15.23 -17.29
N PHE A 100 -13.99 15.13 -16.00
CA PHE A 100 -15.35 15.41 -15.54
C PHE A 100 -15.53 16.82 -14.94
N LEU A 101 -14.54 17.72 -15.09
CA LEU A 101 -14.55 19.11 -14.57
C LEU A 101 -14.90 19.25 -13.07
N GLN A 102 -14.69 18.20 -12.29
CA GLN A 102 -14.89 18.26 -10.85
C GLN A 102 -13.58 18.72 -10.19
N ASP A 103 -13.54 19.96 -9.71
CA ASP A 103 -12.41 20.47 -8.93
C ASP A 103 -12.42 19.78 -7.55
N VAL A 104 -11.75 18.64 -7.47
CA VAL A 104 -11.61 17.87 -6.23
C VAL A 104 -10.47 18.49 -5.43
N ALA A 105 -10.81 19.43 -4.55
CA ALA A 105 -9.90 19.92 -3.54
C ALA A 105 -9.50 18.76 -2.61
N ILE A 106 -8.21 18.68 -2.26
CA ILE A 106 -7.76 17.69 -1.28
C ILE A 106 -8.26 18.12 0.10
N ASN A 107 -9.07 17.27 0.72
CA ASN A 107 -9.54 17.40 2.09
C ASN A 107 -9.27 16.09 2.85
N LEU A 108 -9.39 16.11 4.17
CA LEU A 108 -9.16 14.95 5.05
C LEU A 108 -10.00 13.72 4.65
N PHE A 109 -11.20 13.93 4.09
CA PHE A 109 -12.03 12.86 3.55
C PHE A 109 -11.41 12.16 2.33
N SER A 110 -10.73 12.90 1.45
CA SER A 110 -10.00 12.32 0.31
C SER A 110 -8.81 11.51 0.81
N ILE A 111 -8.08 12.01 1.81
CA ILE A 111 -6.97 11.27 2.43
C ILE A 111 -7.48 9.98 3.07
N ARG A 112 -8.56 10.03 3.86
CA ARG A 112 -9.20 8.84 4.45
C ARG A 112 -9.60 7.83 3.37
N THR A 113 -10.23 8.29 2.29
CA THR A 113 -10.67 7.45 1.18
C THR A 113 -9.48 6.80 0.46
N ALA A 114 -8.38 7.55 0.28
CA ALA A 114 -7.14 7.06 -0.28
C ALA A 114 -6.47 6.02 0.62
N THR A 115 -6.44 6.24 1.94
CA THR A 115 -5.95 5.27 2.92
C THR A 115 -6.76 3.97 2.86
N VAL A 116 -8.10 4.03 2.84
CA VAL A 116 -8.95 2.83 2.66
C VAL A 116 -8.64 2.13 1.35
N SER A 117 -8.43 2.88 0.26
CA SER A 117 -8.08 2.33 -1.05
C SER A 117 -6.67 1.71 -1.12
N THR A 118 -5.82 2.05 -0.15
CA THR A 118 -4.45 1.53 -0.03
C THR A 118 -4.39 0.24 0.79
N ILE A 119 -5.40 -0.06 1.62
CA ILE A 119 -5.44 -1.30 2.41
C ILE A 119 -5.39 -2.58 1.56
N PRO A 120 -6.13 -2.71 0.43
CA PRO A 120 -5.97 -3.83 -0.49
C PRO A 120 -4.53 -4.04 -0.94
N VAL A 121 -3.84 -2.94 -1.25
CA VAL A 121 -2.44 -2.95 -1.70
C VAL A 121 -1.50 -3.44 -0.60
N LEU A 122 -1.75 -3.09 0.67
CA LEU A 122 -0.99 -3.62 1.81
C LEU A 122 -1.21 -5.12 2.00
N ILE A 123 -2.46 -5.60 1.85
CA ILE A 123 -2.79 -7.04 1.92
C ILE A 123 -2.02 -7.80 0.84
N SER A 124 -2.09 -7.27 -0.36
CA SER A 124 -1.46 -7.82 -1.55
C SER A 124 0.08 -7.85 -1.42
N ALA A 125 0.67 -6.76 -0.92
CA ALA A 125 2.09 -6.68 -0.61
C ALA A 125 2.53 -7.72 0.42
N GLY A 126 1.68 -8.03 1.42
CA GLY A 126 1.94 -9.09 2.39
C GLY A 126 2.15 -10.47 1.75
N ALA A 127 1.42 -10.80 0.68
CA ALA A 127 1.58 -12.06 -0.05
C ALA A 127 2.87 -12.14 -0.88
N VAL A 128 3.38 -10.97 -1.29
CA VAL A 128 4.54 -10.82 -2.18
C VAL A 128 5.85 -10.59 -1.39
N LEU A 129 5.74 -10.32 -0.10
CA LEU A 129 6.85 -9.97 0.77
C LEU A 129 7.90 -11.08 0.85
N GLY A 130 9.19 -10.70 0.76
CA GLY A 130 10.33 -11.63 0.77
C GLY A 130 10.66 -12.26 -0.59
N LYS A 131 9.81 -12.07 -1.60
CA LYS A 131 10.01 -12.51 -3.00
C LYS A 131 10.23 -11.36 -3.99
N ALA A 132 9.71 -10.16 -3.71
CA ALA A 132 9.88 -8.98 -4.57
C ALA A 132 10.96 -8.01 -4.08
N ASN A 133 11.53 -7.26 -5.03
CA ASN A 133 12.39 -6.10 -4.76
C ASN A 133 11.57 -4.81 -4.58
N LEU A 134 12.13 -3.76 -3.99
CA LEU A 134 11.47 -2.48 -3.72
C LEU A 134 10.85 -1.84 -4.96
N VAL A 135 11.52 -1.90 -6.11
CA VAL A 135 10.98 -1.37 -7.38
C VAL A 135 9.82 -2.21 -7.89
N GLN A 136 9.88 -3.55 -7.76
CA GLN A 136 8.74 -4.41 -8.14
C GLN A 136 7.53 -4.12 -7.25
N LEU A 137 7.77 -3.86 -5.96
CA LEU A 137 6.75 -3.48 -5.00
C LEU A 137 6.16 -2.11 -5.35
N ALA A 138 6.98 -1.11 -5.68
CA ALA A 138 6.50 0.20 -6.12
C ALA A 138 5.63 0.13 -7.39
N VAL A 139 6.07 -0.65 -8.39
CA VAL A 139 5.30 -0.85 -9.63
C VAL A 139 3.97 -1.56 -9.35
N MET A 140 4.01 -2.59 -8.50
CA MET A 140 2.82 -3.31 -8.06
C MET A 140 1.83 -2.36 -7.37
N VAL A 141 2.30 -1.51 -6.45
CA VAL A 141 1.46 -0.53 -5.74
C VAL A 141 0.72 0.38 -6.72
N LEU A 142 1.41 0.93 -7.71
CA LEU A 142 0.80 1.82 -8.70
C LEU A 142 -0.21 1.09 -9.59
N MET A 143 0.12 -0.12 -10.04
CA MET A 143 -0.76 -0.96 -10.85
C MET A 143 -2.02 -1.36 -10.09
N GLU A 144 -1.86 -1.81 -8.85
CA GLU A 144 -2.96 -2.26 -8.01
C GLU A 144 -3.86 -1.09 -7.60
N ALA A 145 -3.29 0.07 -7.25
CA ALA A 145 -4.06 1.27 -6.96
C ALA A 145 -4.90 1.73 -8.17
N ALA A 146 -4.34 1.66 -9.39
CA ALA A 146 -5.05 2.00 -10.61
C ALA A 146 -6.19 1.01 -10.90
N ALA A 147 -5.91 -0.30 -10.78
CA ALA A 147 -6.90 -1.34 -10.98
C ALA A 147 -8.03 -1.26 -9.94
N PHE A 148 -7.70 -1.10 -8.66
CA PHE A 148 -8.69 -0.97 -7.60
C PHE A 148 -9.53 0.31 -7.76
N ARG A 149 -8.94 1.41 -8.24
CA ARG A 149 -9.70 2.61 -8.55
C ARG A 149 -10.74 2.38 -9.64
N ALA A 150 -10.38 1.64 -10.69
CA ALA A 150 -11.31 1.29 -11.76
C ALA A 150 -12.45 0.41 -11.21
N VAL A 151 -12.13 -0.61 -10.41
CA VAL A 151 -13.13 -1.47 -9.73
C VAL A 151 -14.08 -0.62 -8.88
N ARG A 152 -13.55 0.25 -8.01
CA ARG A 152 -14.38 1.14 -7.17
C ARG A 152 -15.28 2.05 -8.00
N LEU A 153 -14.81 2.53 -9.14
CA LEU A 153 -15.62 3.36 -10.03
C LEU A 153 -16.79 2.56 -10.62
N VAL A 154 -16.54 1.32 -11.04
CA VAL A 154 -17.58 0.40 -11.52
C VAL A 154 -18.57 0.07 -10.41
N ASP A 155 -18.11 -0.28 -9.21
CA ASP A 155 -18.97 -0.59 -8.06
C ASP A 155 -19.87 0.59 -7.68
N LYS A 156 -19.34 1.81 -7.70
CA LYS A 156 -20.14 3.01 -7.43
C LYS A 156 -21.11 3.37 -8.55
N LYS A 157 -20.67 3.34 -9.81
CA LYS A 157 -21.45 3.88 -10.95
C LYS A 157 -22.42 2.87 -11.54
N VAL A 158 -22.05 1.60 -11.58
CA VAL A 158 -22.86 0.53 -12.17
C VAL A 158 -23.69 -0.15 -11.10
N PHE A 159 -23.04 -0.61 -10.02
CA PHE A 159 -23.69 -1.41 -8.98
C PHE A 159 -24.30 -0.59 -7.85
N HIS A 160 -24.07 0.73 -7.82
CA HIS A 160 -24.59 1.65 -6.79
C HIS A 160 -24.27 1.19 -5.36
N MET A 161 -23.12 0.55 -5.17
CA MET A 161 -22.72 0.00 -3.87
C MET A 161 -22.30 1.10 -2.91
N GLU A 162 -22.57 0.87 -1.62
CA GLU A 162 -22.12 1.74 -0.54
C GLU A 162 -20.61 1.60 -0.30
N ASP A 163 -19.97 2.68 0.18
CA ASP A 163 -18.52 2.75 0.40
C ASP A 163 -17.99 1.64 1.33
N HIS A 164 -18.78 1.21 2.31
CA HIS A 164 -18.40 0.15 3.24
C HIS A 164 -18.33 -1.23 2.54
N ILE A 165 -19.24 -1.50 1.60
CA ILE A 165 -19.27 -2.73 0.80
C ILE A 165 -18.09 -2.75 -0.17
N ILE A 166 -17.77 -1.61 -0.78
CA ILE A 166 -16.62 -1.48 -1.68
C ILE A 166 -15.31 -1.71 -0.94
N ALA A 167 -15.19 -1.23 0.30
CA ALA A 167 -14.03 -1.53 1.14
C ALA A 167 -13.87 -3.04 1.41
N MET A 168 -14.97 -3.76 1.65
CA MET A 168 -14.95 -5.22 1.81
C MET A 168 -14.50 -5.93 0.53
N HIS A 169 -15.03 -5.55 -0.63
CA HIS A 169 -14.58 -6.07 -1.92
C HIS A 169 -13.09 -5.81 -2.16
N GLY A 170 -12.59 -4.66 -1.70
CA GLY A 170 -11.17 -4.32 -1.75
C GLY A 170 -10.28 -5.32 -1.03
N HIS A 171 -10.66 -5.80 0.15
CA HIS A 171 -9.87 -6.83 0.86
C HIS A 171 -9.75 -8.12 0.05
N VAL A 172 -10.85 -8.56 -0.56
CA VAL A 172 -10.89 -9.76 -1.39
C VAL A 172 -10.06 -9.55 -2.67
N PHE A 173 -10.24 -8.40 -3.32
CA PHE A 173 -9.46 -8.00 -4.50
C PHE A 173 -7.95 -8.03 -4.22
N GLY A 174 -7.50 -7.37 -3.14
CA GLY A 174 -6.09 -7.33 -2.77
C GLY A 174 -5.51 -8.70 -2.46
N ALA A 175 -6.28 -9.57 -1.80
CA ALA A 175 -5.84 -10.94 -1.51
C ALA A 175 -5.60 -11.76 -2.80
N TYR A 176 -6.52 -11.71 -3.77
CA TYR A 176 -6.37 -12.42 -5.04
C TYR A 176 -5.30 -11.79 -5.93
N PHE A 177 -5.23 -10.46 -5.99
CA PHE A 177 -4.21 -9.75 -6.76
C PHE A 177 -2.81 -10.10 -6.24
N GLY A 178 -2.59 -10.02 -4.92
CA GLY A 178 -1.32 -10.35 -4.30
C GLY A 178 -0.91 -11.80 -4.49
N LEU A 179 -1.87 -12.73 -4.41
CA LEU A 179 -1.61 -14.14 -4.69
C LEU A 179 -1.18 -14.37 -6.14
N LEU A 180 -1.83 -13.70 -7.10
CA LEU A 180 -1.50 -13.80 -8.51
C LEU A 180 -0.11 -13.22 -8.80
N VAL A 181 0.23 -12.07 -8.22
CA VAL A 181 1.58 -11.49 -8.32
C VAL A 181 2.62 -12.40 -7.68
N ALA A 182 2.35 -12.94 -6.49
CA ALA A 182 3.24 -13.87 -5.80
C ALA A 182 3.48 -15.16 -6.62
N TRP A 183 2.46 -15.64 -7.33
CA TRP A 183 2.54 -16.77 -8.26
C TRP A 183 3.36 -16.43 -9.52
N CYS A 184 3.18 -15.25 -10.10
CA CYS A 184 3.98 -14.80 -11.23
C CYS A 184 5.47 -14.68 -10.85
N LEU A 185 5.77 -14.14 -9.68
CA LEU A 185 7.14 -14.00 -9.18
C LEU A 185 7.77 -15.35 -8.78
N SER A 186 6.98 -16.29 -8.25
CA SER A 186 7.48 -17.61 -7.87
C SER A 186 7.93 -18.42 -9.09
N ARG A 187 7.26 -18.28 -10.25
CA ARG A 187 7.67 -18.95 -11.50
C ARG A 187 9.00 -18.43 -12.06
N GLY A 188 9.41 -17.22 -11.71
CA GLY A 188 10.70 -16.64 -12.12
C GLY A 188 11.89 -17.05 -11.25
N VAL A 189 11.65 -17.62 -10.06
CA VAL A 189 12.69 -17.99 -9.08
C VAL A 189 12.64 -19.51 -8.87
N GLY A 190 13.68 -20.24 -9.30
CA GLY A 190 13.71 -21.70 -9.24
C GLY A 190 13.37 -22.31 -7.86
N GLU A 191 12.64 -23.43 -7.88
CA GLU A 191 12.04 -24.16 -6.74
C GLU A 191 12.91 -24.32 -5.48
N LYS A 192 14.24 -24.42 -5.64
CA LYS A 192 15.16 -24.73 -4.53
C LYS A 192 15.41 -23.58 -3.54
N ALA A 193 15.04 -22.34 -3.86
CA ALA A 193 15.22 -21.18 -2.97
C ALA A 193 14.01 -20.88 -2.05
N GLN A 194 12.88 -21.57 -2.24
CA GLN A 194 11.62 -21.24 -1.56
C GLN A 194 11.43 -21.93 -0.21
N THR A 195 11.99 -23.11 -0.02
CA THR A 195 11.81 -23.92 1.20
C THR A 195 12.56 -23.38 2.41
N GLU A 196 13.64 -22.62 2.23
CA GLU A 196 14.42 -22.04 3.34
C GLU A 196 13.84 -20.69 3.83
N LYS A 197 13.11 -19.95 2.97
CA LYS A 197 12.56 -18.62 3.29
C LYS A 197 11.17 -18.64 3.96
N ALA A 198 10.43 -19.73 3.85
CA ALA A 198 9.06 -19.85 4.39
C ALA A 198 9.01 -20.22 5.89
N GLN A 199 10.15 -20.49 6.52
CA GLN A 199 10.19 -20.97 7.91
C GLN A 199 10.01 -19.82 8.91
N MET A 200 8.89 -19.81 9.65
CA MET A 200 8.64 -18.87 10.76
C MET A 200 9.65 -19.06 11.92
N ALA A 201 10.03 -17.98 12.60
CA ALA A 201 10.89 -18.02 13.80
C ALA A 201 10.03 -18.08 15.05
N THR A 202 10.53 -18.80 16.04
CA THR A 202 10.01 -18.80 17.41
C THR A 202 10.11 -17.42 18.09
N SER A 203 11.02 -16.52 17.67
CA SER A 203 11.10 -15.11 18.13
C SER A 203 10.25 -14.13 17.32
N SER A 204 9.71 -14.56 16.17
CA SER A 204 8.88 -13.76 15.26
C SER A 204 7.43 -13.62 15.72
N SER A 205 6.98 -14.52 16.60
CA SER A 205 5.62 -14.58 17.11
C SER A 205 5.24 -13.39 18.01
N LEU A 206 6.20 -12.78 18.73
CA LEU A 206 5.93 -11.64 19.61
C LEU A 206 5.59 -10.35 18.84
N PHE A 207 6.33 -10.04 17.77
CA PHE A 207 5.99 -8.90 16.88
C PHE A 207 4.68 -9.14 16.13
N ALA A 208 4.38 -10.37 15.75
CA ALA A 208 3.10 -10.72 15.14
C ALA A 208 1.91 -10.55 16.10
N MET A 209 2.12 -10.76 17.42
CA MET A 209 1.09 -10.53 18.44
C MET A 209 0.83 -9.04 18.67
N LEU A 210 1.86 -8.18 18.61
CA LEU A 210 1.68 -6.72 18.66
C LEU A 210 0.76 -6.19 17.54
N GLY A 211 0.83 -6.76 16.33
CA GLY A 211 -0.08 -6.40 15.24
C GLY A 211 -1.50 -6.97 15.36
N LYS A 212 -1.76 -7.88 16.31
CA LYS A 212 -3.08 -8.45 16.60
C LYS A 212 -3.81 -7.75 17.75
N ASP A 213 -3.09 -7.12 18.67
CA ASP A 213 -3.64 -6.61 19.93
C ASP A 213 -4.32 -5.23 19.79
N GLU A 214 -4.13 -4.52 18.69
CA GLU A 214 -4.87 -3.26 18.39
C GLU A 214 -6.36 -3.48 18.02
N ARG A 215 -6.93 -4.64 18.35
CA ARG A 215 -8.37 -4.94 18.21
C ARG A 215 -9.10 -5.21 19.53
N ALA A 216 -8.46 -4.98 20.67
CA ALA A 216 -9.10 -5.14 21.98
C ALA A 216 -8.83 -3.93 22.88
N GLY A 217 -9.59 -2.86 22.65
CA GLY A 217 -9.64 -1.66 23.49
C GLY A 217 -10.86 -0.85 23.15
#